data_AF-A0A1H3U5E4-F1
#
_entry.id   AF-A0A1H3U5E4-F1
#
_cell.length_a   1.000
_cell.length_b   1.000
_cell.length_c   1.000
_cell.angle_alpha   90.00
_cell.angle_beta   90.00
_cell.angle_gamma   90.00
#
_symmetry.space_group_name_H-M   'P 1'
#
loop_
_entity.id
_entity.type
_entity.pdbx_description
1 polymer ?
#
loop_
_entity_poly.entity_id
_entity_poly.type
_entity_poly.pdbx_seq_one_letter_code
_entity_poly.pdbx_strand_id
1 'polypeptide(L)'
;MLKKDSVSTEVEPTLERRTIMKGAAWSIPVIALAVATPAAAASDVDLGAYHLNGTCGILGVLGPGFTLTAGPTEPLPVGTTVTITGSGVANIGVFSVTGGTASISVLSGTSRQITLTSAVPAGATIAFRTTLSISVAFTLNAVTGLPAGYTATGGKASGSVSSTLILCSAT
;
A
#
# COMPACT_ATOMS: atom_id res chain seq x y z
N MET A 1 0.25 -33.91 -88.10
CA MET A 1 -0.30 -34.44 -86.83
C MET A 1 0.84 -35.08 -86.04
N LEU A 2 1.22 -34.49 -84.91
CA LEU A 2 1.99 -35.13 -83.84
C LEU A 2 1.69 -34.34 -82.56
N LYS A 3 1.04 -35.02 -81.61
CA LYS A 3 0.49 -34.51 -80.35
C LYS A 3 1.61 -34.45 -79.31
N LYS A 4 1.72 -33.35 -78.57
CA LYS A 4 2.67 -33.19 -77.46
C LYS A 4 1.92 -33.45 -76.16
N ASP A 5 2.27 -34.52 -75.47
CA ASP A 5 1.70 -34.85 -74.16
C ASP A 5 2.51 -34.17 -73.05
N SER A 6 1.85 -33.35 -72.25
CA SER A 6 2.41 -32.69 -71.07
C SER A 6 2.11 -33.53 -69.82
N VAL A 7 3.18 -33.98 -69.15
CA VAL A 7 3.14 -34.59 -67.82
C VAL A 7 2.96 -33.49 -66.77
N SER A 8 1.93 -33.63 -65.93
CA SER A 8 1.70 -32.76 -64.77
C SER A 8 2.31 -33.40 -63.52
N THR A 9 3.38 -32.80 -62.99
CA THR A 9 3.87 -33.08 -61.62
C THR A 9 2.99 -32.36 -60.61
N GLU A 10 2.25 -33.09 -59.78
CA GLU A 10 1.58 -32.53 -58.61
C GLU A 10 2.63 -32.04 -57.62
N VAL A 11 2.63 -30.73 -57.37
CA VAL A 11 3.37 -30.10 -56.28
C VAL A 11 2.52 -30.27 -55.02
N GLU A 12 2.97 -31.08 -54.06
CA GLU A 12 2.35 -31.14 -52.73
C GLU A 12 2.29 -29.72 -52.16
N PRO A 13 1.13 -29.25 -51.68
CA PRO A 13 0.96 -27.88 -51.23
C PRO A 13 1.78 -27.68 -49.96
N THR A 14 2.97 -27.08 -50.11
CA THR A 14 3.77 -26.60 -48.99
C THR A 14 2.90 -25.63 -48.19
N LEU A 15 2.59 -25.98 -46.94
CA LEU A 15 1.91 -25.14 -45.96
C LEU A 15 2.28 -23.66 -46.19
N GLU A 16 1.31 -22.88 -46.67
CA GLU A 16 1.59 -21.53 -47.15
C GLU A 16 2.21 -20.71 -46.01
N ARG A 17 3.44 -20.23 -46.21
CA ARG A 17 4.11 -19.29 -45.30
C ARG A 17 3.24 -18.06 -44.99
N ARG A 18 2.34 -17.70 -45.90
CA ARG A 18 1.32 -16.65 -45.73
C ARG A 18 0.29 -16.98 -44.64
N THR A 19 -0.08 -18.24 -44.48
CA THR A 19 -1.04 -18.68 -43.45
C THR A 19 -0.43 -18.58 -42.05
N ILE A 20 0.86 -18.92 -41.92
CA ILE A 20 1.61 -18.77 -40.66
C ILE A 20 1.79 -17.27 -40.31
N MET A 21 2.15 -16.44 -41.29
CA MET A 21 2.28 -14.99 -41.10
C MET A 21 0.96 -14.31 -40.71
N LYS A 22 -0.17 -14.77 -41.27
CA LYS A 22 -1.50 -14.26 -40.91
C LYS A 22 -1.84 -14.56 -39.45
N GLY A 23 -1.54 -15.75 -38.93
CA GLY A 23 -1.81 -16.08 -37.53
C GLY A 23 -1.04 -15.18 -36.56
N ALA A 24 0.26 -15.02 -36.77
CA ALA A 24 1.12 -14.19 -35.93
C ALA A 24 0.69 -12.71 -35.89
N ALA A 25 0.20 -12.18 -37.02
CA ALA A 25 -0.26 -10.79 -37.12
C ALA A 25 -1.48 -10.49 -36.21
N TRP A 26 -2.31 -11.48 -35.91
CA TRP A 26 -3.49 -11.31 -35.05
C TRP A 26 -3.24 -11.68 -33.58
N SER A 27 -2.21 -12.48 -33.28
CA SER A 27 -1.87 -12.87 -31.90
C SER A 27 -1.04 -11.83 -31.17
N ILE A 28 -0.11 -11.16 -31.86
CA ILE A 28 0.82 -10.20 -31.24
C ILE A 28 0.10 -9.02 -30.54
N PRO A 29 -0.91 -8.37 -31.15
CA PRO A 29 -1.62 -7.28 -30.49
C PRO A 29 -2.36 -7.72 -29.22
N VAL A 30 -2.93 -8.92 -29.24
CA VAL A 30 -3.67 -9.48 -28.09
C VAL A 30 -2.72 -9.83 -26.95
N ILE A 31 -1.56 -10.43 -27.25
CA ILE A 31 -0.54 -10.74 -26.26
C ILE A 31 0.06 -9.45 -25.70
N ALA A 32 0.35 -8.46 -26.54
CA ALA A 32 0.85 -7.16 -26.11
C ALA A 32 -0.13 -6.45 -25.16
N LEU A 33 -1.43 -6.46 -25.47
CA LEU A 33 -2.47 -5.92 -24.59
C LEU A 33 -2.60 -6.70 -23.27
N ALA A 34 -2.49 -8.02 -23.33
CA ALA A 34 -2.55 -8.90 -22.15
C ALA A 34 -1.35 -8.72 -21.21
N VAL A 35 -0.15 -8.38 -21.72
CA VAL A 35 1.03 -8.10 -20.88
C VAL A 35 1.16 -6.63 -20.49
N ALA A 36 0.57 -5.70 -21.25
CA ALA A 36 0.57 -4.28 -20.93
C ALA A 36 -0.21 -3.98 -19.65
N THR A 37 -1.29 -4.73 -19.38
CA THR A 37 -2.16 -4.50 -18.22
C THR A 37 -1.47 -4.85 -16.87
N PRO A 38 -0.81 -6.00 -16.72
CA PRO A 38 0.02 -6.29 -15.54
C PRO A 38 1.22 -5.33 -15.41
N ALA A 39 1.87 -4.96 -16.51
CA ALA A 39 3.04 -4.09 -16.47
C ALA A 39 2.71 -2.64 -16.04
N ALA A 40 1.55 -2.11 -16.45
CA ALA A 40 1.07 -0.82 -15.98
C ALA A 40 0.71 -0.84 -14.48
N ALA A 41 0.16 -1.95 -13.97
CA ALA A 41 -0.13 -2.12 -12.54
C ALA A 41 1.13 -2.26 -11.66
N ALA A 42 2.28 -2.57 -12.25
CA ALA A 42 3.60 -2.57 -11.58
C ALA A 42 4.29 -1.19 -11.61
N SER A 43 3.63 -0.15 -12.13
CA SER A 43 4.13 1.23 -12.02
C SER A 43 3.81 1.72 -10.61
N ASP A 44 4.62 1.32 -9.64
CA ASP A 44 4.44 1.76 -8.26
C ASP A 44 4.65 3.27 -8.16
N VAL A 45 3.67 3.98 -7.60
CA VAL A 45 3.86 5.39 -7.22
C VAL A 45 4.67 5.42 -5.94
N ASP A 46 5.85 6.02 -5.99
CA ASP A 46 6.70 6.20 -4.82
C ASP A 46 6.22 7.40 -3.99
N LEU A 47 5.74 7.12 -2.78
CA LEU A 47 5.28 8.12 -1.82
C LEU A 47 6.45 8.85 -1.11
N GLY A 48 7.68 8.40 -1.35
CA GLY A 48 8.90 8.92 -0.76
C GLY A 48 8.98 8.68 0.75
N ALA A 49 9.75 9.55 1.43
CA ALA A 49 10.09 9.41 2.85
C ALA A 49 8.96 9.87 3.79
N TYR A 50 7.77 9.28 3.68
CA TYR A 50 6.73 9.41 4.70
C TYR A 50 7.22 8.83 6.02
N HIS A 51 6.66 9.26 7.15
CA HIS A 51 7.05 8.71 8.44
C HIS A 51 5.91 8.59 9.44
N LEU A 52 5.89 7.46 10.13
CA LEU A 52 5.04 7.20 11.29
C LEU A 52 5.88 7.31 12.57
N ASN A 53 5.58 8.32 13.40
CA ASN A 53 6.27 8.55 14.66
C ASN A 53 5.33 8.37 15.84
N GLY A 54 5.79 7.69 16.88
CA GLY A 54 5.10 7.68 18.16
C GLY A 54 5.12 9.05 18.84
N THR A 55 4.13 9.31 19.68
CA THR A 55 4.12 10.46 20.59
C THR A 55 3.56 10.05 21.95
N CYS A 56 4.20 10.55 23.00
CA CYS A 56 3.77 10.35 24.37
C CYS A 56 2.52 11.14 24.75
N GLY A 57 2.12 12.12 23.94
CA GLY A 57 1.10 13.08 24.33
C GLY A 57 1.58 13.98 25.48
N ILE A 58 0.62 14.60 26.17
CA ILE A 58 0.82 15.49 27.31
C ILE A 58 -0.18 15.06 28.39
N LEU A 59 0.31 14.77 29.60
CA LEU A 59 -0.51 14.26 30.71
C LEU A 59 -1.73 15.19 30.95
N GLY A 60 -2.94 14.62 30.87
CA GLY A 60 -4.19 15.36 31.11
C GLY A 60 -4.66 16.29 29.98
N VAL A 61 -3.90 16.43 28.89
CA VAL A 61 -4.25 17.32 27.76
C VAL A 61 -4.41 16.54 26.47
N LEU A 62 -3.45 15.67 26.15
CA LEU A 62 -3.42 14.92 24.90
C LEU A 62 -2.91 13.51 25.18
N GLY A 63 -3.68 12.49 24.83
CA GLY A 63 -3.24 11.11 25.02
C GLY A 63 -2.06 10.73 24.12
N PRO A 64 -1.38 9.61 24.43
CA PRO A 64 -0.31 9.08 23.59
C PRO A 64 -0.86 8.59 22.25
N GLY A 65 0.01 8.31 21.28
CA GLY A 65 -0.41 7.75 20.00
C GLY A 65 0.63 7.91 18.92
N PHE A 66 0.19 8.16 17.68
CA PHE A 66 1.07 8.18 16.52
C PHE A 66 0.74 9.36 15.61
N THR A 67 1.75 9.94 14.99
CA THR A 67 1.60 10.93 13.93
C THR A 67 2.17 10.34 12.65
N LEU A 68 1.33 10.29 11.62
CA LEU A 68 1.72 9.90 10.28
C LEU A 68 1.87 11.16 9.43
N THR A 69 3.05 11.35 8.84
CA THR A 69 3.38 12.48 7.99
C THR A 69 3.61 11.97 6.58
N ALA A 70 2.96 12.58 5.60
CA ALA A 70 3.19 12.27 4.18
C ALA A 70 4.60 12.70 3.74
N GLY A 71 5.11 12.07 2.69
CA GLY A 71 6.35 12.52 2.04
C GLY A 71 6.23 13.96 1.52
N PRO A 72 7.35 14.62 1.22
CA PRO A 72 7.35 16.04 0.83
C PRO A 72 6.74 16.30 -0.56
N THR A 73 6.66 15.28 -1.41
CA THR A 73 6.30 15.42 -2.83
C THR A 73 4.98 14.76 -3.20
N GLU A 74 4.61 13.66 -2.54
CA GLU A 74 3.45 12.84 -2.92
C GLU A 74 2.50 12.66 -1.72
N PRO A 75 1.17 12.80 -1.92
CA PRO A 75 0.19 12.55 -0.87
C PRO A 75 0.12 11.07 -0.48
N LEU A 76 -0.15 10.79 0.79
CA LEU A 76 -0.51 9.43 1.21
C LEU A 76 -1.92 9.11 0.71
N PRO A 77 -2.13 8.01 -0.03
CA PRO A 77 -3.41 7.69 -0.64
C PRO A 77 -4.44 7.19 0.38
N VAL A 78 -5.71 7.30 -0.01
CA VAL A 78 -6.82 6.63 0.67
C VAL A 78 -6.55 5.12 0.74
N GLY A 79 -6.99 4.46 1.82
CA GLY A 79 -6.73 3.03 2.02
C GLY A 79 -5.36 2.72 2.65
N THR A 80 -4.49 3.72 2.85
CA THR A 80 -3.33 3.55 3.73
C THR A 80 -3.82 3.16 5.12
N THR A 81 -3.26 2.08 5.66
CA THR A 81 -3.64 1.54 6.95
C THR A 81 -2.58 1.83 8.00
N VAL A 82 -2.99 1.96 9.25
CA VAL A 82 -2.12 1.99 10.43
C VAL A 82 -2.65 0.95 11.41
N THR A 83 -1.91 -0.13 11.59
CA THR A 83 -2.25 -1.18 12.55
C THR A 83 -1.50 -0.91 13.84
N ILE A 84 -2.24 -0.70 14.92
CA ILE A 84 -1.71 -0.44 16.25
C ILE A 84 -1.93 -1.68 17.10
N THR A 85 -0.87 -2.14 17.75
CA THR A 85 -0.89 -3.25 18.68
C THR A 85 -0.31 -2.79 20.01
N GLY A 86 -0.87 -3.25 21.12
CA GLY A 86 -0.35 -2.89 22.43
C GLY A 86 -0.22 -4.06 23.39
N SER A 87 0.56 -3.82 24.44
CA SER A 87 0.86 -4.75 25.51
C SER A 87 0.96 -4.02 26.85
N GLY A 88 0.85 -4.77 27.96
CA GLY A 88 0.85 -4.21 29.33
C GLY A 88 -0.53 -3.74 29.81
N VAL A 89 -1.53 -3.72 28.94
CA VAL A 89 -2.92 -3.36 29.26
C VAL A 89 -3.91 -4.31 28.59
N ALA A 90 -5.08 -4.50 29.22
CA ALA A 90 -6.17 -5.29 28.64
C ALA A 90 -6.89 -4.56 27.48
N ASN A 91 -6.86 -3.22 27.50
CA ASN A 91 -7.47 -2.40 26.47
C ASN A 91 -6.59 -1.19 26.10
N ILE A 92 -6.30 -0.97 24.82
CA ILE A 92 -5.47 0.19 24.38
C ILE A 92 -6.26 1.47 24.12
N GLY A 93 -7.47 1.59 24.69
CA GLY A 93 -8.32 2.77 24.64
C GLY A 93 -9.07 2.98 23.32
N VAL A 94 -9.81 4.09 23.26
CA VAL A 94 -10.42 4.57 22.02
C VAL A 94 -9.47 5.53 21.32
N PHE A 95 -9.43 5.50 20.00
CA PHE A 95 -8.57 6.39 19.22
C PHE A 95 -9.39 7.52 18.58
N SER A 96 -8.83 8.72 18.58
CA SER A 96 -9.31 9.86 17.82
C SER A 96 -8.35 10.21 16.69
N VAL A 97 -8.88 10.84 15.64
CA VAL A 97 -8.15 11.25 14.45
C VAL A 97 -8.21 12.77 14.34
N THR A 98 -7.07 13.41 14.09
CA THR A 98 -6.96 14.86 13.86
C THR A 98 -6.07 15.14 12.66
N GLY A 99 -6.32 16.20 11.90
CA GLY A 99 -5.53 16.57 10.71
C GLY A 99 -5.93 15.84 9.42
N GLY A 100 -7.01 15.07 9.45
CA GLY A 100 -7.54 14.34 8.30
C GLY A 100 -8.73 13.47 8.67
N THR A 101 -9.10 12.54 7.79
CA THR A 101 -10.18 11.57 8.04
C THR A 101 -9.69 10.13 7.90
N ALA A 102 -10.11 9.28 8.83
CA ALA A 102 -9.84 7.86 8.82
C ALA A 102 -10.95 7.09 9.54
N SER A 103 -11.19 5.86 9.11
CA SER A 103 -12.04 4.90 9.83
C SER A 103 -11.19 4.12 10.83
N ILE A 104 -11.79 3.72 11.95
CA ILE A 104 -11.12 2.96 13.00
C ILE A 104 -11.89 1.67 13.23
N SER A 105 -11.21 0.55 13.03
CA SER A 105 -11.72 -0.79 13.31
C SER A 105 -11.07 -1.33 14.59
N VAL A 106 -11.89 -1.86 15.49
CA VAL A 106 -11.42 -2.52 16.71
C VAL A 106 -11.27 -4.00 16.43
N LEU A 107 -10.03 -4.47 16.33
CA LEU A 107 -9.72 -5.88 16.02
C LEU A 107 -9.74 -6.72 17.30
N SER A 108 -9.27 -6.14 18.40
CA SER A 108 -9.29 -6.77 19.73
C SER A 108 -9.14 -5.72 20.83
N GLY A 109 -9.17 -6.15 22.09
CA GLY A 109 -8.86 -5.30 23.24
C GLY A 109 -7.50 -4.59 23.11
N THR A 110 -6.53 -5.20 22.44
CA THR A 110 -5.16 -4.68 22.29
C THR A 110 -4.74 -4.37 20.86
N SER A 111 -5.67 -4.39 19.89
CA SER A 111 -5.38 -4.06 18.50
C SER A 111 -6.43 -3.15 17.88
N ARG A 112 -5.98 -2.18 17.07
CA ARG A 112 -6.82 -1.34 16.21
C ARG A 112 -6.21 -1.25 14.83
N GLN A 113 -7.07 -1.13 13.82
CA GLN A 113 -6.66 -0.81 12.46
C GLN A 113 -7.34 0.49 12.06
N ILE A 114 -6.52 1.46 11.70
CA ILE A 114 -6.98 2.76 11.21
C ILE A 114 -6.78 2.75 9.71
N THR A 115 -7.79 3.16 8.94
CA THR A 115 -7.70 3.24 7.47
C THR A 115 -8.02 4.64 7.02
N LEU A 116 -7.12 5.27 6.28
CA LEU A 116 -7.35 6.61 5.74
C LEU A 116 -8.56 6.58 4.80
N THR A 117 -9.53 7.47 5.06
CA THR A 117 -10.72 7.66 4.21
C THR A 117 -10.58 8.87 3.29
N SER A 118 -9.54 9.68 3.50
CA SER A 118 -9.12 10.76 2.62
C SER A 118 -7.61 10.69 2.42
N ALA A 119 -7.13 11.12 1.25
CA ALA A 119 -5.70 11.30 1.06
C ALA A 119 -5.14 12.35 2.03
N VAL A 120 -3.91 12.15 2.51
CA VAL A 120 -3.17 13.14 3.31
C VAL A 120 -2.23 13.86 2.36
N PRO A 121 -2.37 15.18 2.15
CA PRO A 121 -1.54 15.93 1.22
C PRO A 121 -0.04 15.80 1.52
N ALA A 122 0.80 16.00 0.50
CA ALA A 122 2.26 16.01 0.66
C ALA A 122 2.70 16.95 1.78
N GLY A 123 3.58 16.47 2.66
CA GLY A 123 4.06 17.17 3.85
C GLY A 123 3.03 17.39 4.97
N ALA A 124 1.76 17.03 4.77
CA ALA A 124 0.74 17.14 5.80
C ALA A 124 0.83 15.98 6.80
N THR A 125 0.21 16.20 7.97
CA THR A 125 0.20 15.23 9.07
C THR A 125 -1.21 14.83 9.44
N ILE A 126 -1.36 13.57 9.81
CA ILE A 126 -2.55 13.04 10.46
C ILE A 126 -2.14 12.39 11.78
N ALA A 127 -2.86 12.72 12.84
CA ALA A 127 -2.57 12.29 14.19
C ALA A 127 -3.64 11.30 14.67
N PHE A 128 -3.17 10.21 15.28
CA PHE A 128 -3.97 9.19 15.94
C PHE A 128 -3.66 9.24 17.43
N ARG A 129 -4.66 9.46 18.28
CA ARG A 129 -4.46 9.63 19.73
C ARG A 129 -5.37 8.71 20.50
N THR A 130 -4.84 7.98 21.47
CA THR A 130 -5.64 7.11 22.33
C THR A 130 -6.01 7.80 23.64
N THR A 131 -7.10 7.36 24.26
CA THR A 131 -7.49 7.75 25.63
C THR A 131 -6.70 7.02 26.73
N LEU A 132 -5.71 6.17 26.38
CA LEU A 132 -4.80 5.59 27.37
C LEU A 132 -4.09 6.67 28.17
N SER A 133 -4.04 6.52 29.49
CA SER A 133 -3.25 7.40 30.34
C SER A 133 -1.79 6.96 30.36
N ILE A 134 -0.86 7.93 30.26
CA ILE A 134 0.57 7.69 30.43
C ILE A 134 0.97 7.33 31.87
N SER A 135 0.06 7.42 32.84
CA SER A 135 0.27 6.93 34.21
C SER A 135 0.10 5.41 34.36
N VAL A 136 -0.11 4.68 33.25
CA VAL A 136 -0.21 3.22 33.21
C VAL A 136 0.98 2.65 32.41
N ALA A 137 1.49 1.48 32.80
CA ALA A 137 2.50 0.77 32.02
C ALA A 137 1.87 0.23 30.74
N PHE A 138 2.38 0.65 29.59
CA PHE A 138 1.97 0.07 28.32
C PHE A 138 3.08 0.21 27.28
N THR A 139 2.97 -0.59 26.23
CA THR A 139 3.69 -0.37 24.98
C THR A 139 2.68 -0.38 23.85
N LEU A 140 2.80 0.56 22.91
CA LEU A 140 2.07 0.62 21.66
C LEU A 140 3.06 0.56 20.52
N ASN A 141 2.81 -0.30 19.55
CA ASN A 141 3.54 -0.37 18.30
C ASN A 141 2.57 -0.13 17.16
N ALA A 142 2.94 0.74 16.23
CA ALA A 142 2.15 1.00 15.03
C ALA A 142 2.96 0.67 13.78
N VAL A 143 2.29 0.09 12.80
CA VAL A 143 2.87 -0.21 11.49
C VAL A 143 1.90 0.26 10.42
N THR A 144 2.41 0.95 9.41
CA THR A 144 1.64 1.37 8.23
C THR A 144 1.66 0.30 7.15
N GLY A 145 0.52 0.12 6.48
CA GLY A 145 0.39 -0.65 5.26
C GLY A 145 -0.08 0.25 4.12
N LEU A 146 0.63 0.21 3.00
CA LEU A 146 0.23 0.95 1.80
C LEU A 146 -0.72 0.10 0.94
N PRO A 147 -1.66 0.73 0.22
CA PRO A 147 -2.45 0.02 -0.78
C PRO A 147 -1.57 -0.46 -1.94
N ALA A 148 -2.07 -1.44 -2.70
CA ALA A 148 -1.35 -1.96 -3.87
C ALA A 148 -1.10 -0.87 -4.92
N GLY A 149 0.05 -0.94 -5.61
CA GLY A 149 0.49 0.06 -6.59
C GLY A 149 1.20 1.27 -5.98
N TYR A 150 1.52 1.22 -4.69
CA TYR A 150 2.27 2.25 -3.99
C TYR A 150 3.48 1.66 -3.27
N THR A 151 4.60 2.38 -3.36
CA THR A 151 5.81 2.12 -2.59
C THR A 151 6.22 3.37 -1.82
N ALA A 152 7.22 3.26 -0.95
CA ALA A 152 7.71 4.40 -0.18
C ALA A 152 9.19 4.26 0.11
N THR A 153 10.00 4.72 -0.83
CA THR A 153 11.45 4.68 -0.70
C THR A 153 11.88 5.61 0.43
N GLY A 154 12.59 5.05 1.42
CA GLY A 154 13.03 5.80 2.61
C GLY A 154 11.91 6.11 3.60
N GLY A 155 10.72 5.52 3.43
CA GLY A 155 9.61 5.68 4.36
C GLY A 155 9.87 5.00 5.70
N LYS A 156 9.48 5.64 6.80
CA LYS A 156 9.45 5.04 8.15
C LYS A 156 8.05 4.50 8.42
N ALA A 157 7.88 3.22 8.14
CA ALA A 157 6.58 2.55 8.24
C ALA A 157 6.16 2.18 9.67
N SER A 158 7.01 2.37 10.67
CA SER A 158 6.73 1.94 12.05
C SER A 158 7.11 2.99 13.08
N GLY A 159 6.33 3.04 14.15
CA GLY A 159 6.60 3.85 15.34
C GLY A 159 6.23 3.09 16.60
N SER A 160 6.75 3.55 17.74
CA SER A 160 6.46 2.96 19.04
C SER A 160 6.25 4.02 20.11
N VAL A 161 5.45 3.70 21.12
CA VAL A 161 5.26 4.51 22.34
C VAL A 161 5.28 3.56 23.53
N SER A 162 6.11 3.85 24.53
CA SER A 162 6.22 3.05 25.74
C SER A 162 6.11 3.95 26.96
N SER A 163 5.24 3.57 27.90
CA SER A 163 5.14 4.20 29.22
C SER A 163 5.49 3.19 30.31
N THR A 164 6.28 3.62 31.28
CA THR A 164 6.64 2.88 32.50
C THR A 164 5.96 3.45 33.75
N LEU A 165 4.81 4.11 33.59
CA LEU A 165 4.08 4.95 34.58
C LEU A 165 4.77 6.27 34.91
N ILE A 166 6.11 6.28 34.92
CA ILE A 166 6.91 7.45 35.32
C ILE A 166 7.49 8.16 34.10
N LEU A 167 7.99 7.39 33.12
CA LEU A 167 8.53 7.93 31.88
C LEU A 167 7.71 7.42 30.70
N CYS A 168 7.48 8.31 29.75
CA CYS A 168 7.05 7.92 28.42
C CYS A 168 8.15 8.22 27.41
N SER A 169 8.38 7.27 26.50
CA SER A 169 9.30 7.39 25.37
C SER A 169 8.56 7.02 24.08
N ALA A 170 8.96 7.62 22.97
CA ALA A 170 8.35 7.34 21.68
C ALA A 170 9.39 7.47 20.55
N THR A 171 9.17 6.68 19.49
CA THR A 171 10.03 6.64 18.29
C THR A 171 9.20 6.71 17.03
#